data_AF-X1QK55-F1
#
_entry.id   AF-X1QK55-F1
#
_cell.length_a   1.000
_cell.length_b   1.000
_cell.length_c   1.000
_cell.angle_alpha   90.00
_cell.angle_beta   90.00
_cell.angle_gamma   90.00
#
_symmetry.space_group_name_H-M   'P 1'
#
loop_
_entity.id
_entity.type
_entity.pdbx_description
1 polymer ?
#
loop_
_entity_poly.entity_id
_entity_poly.type
_entity_poly.pdbx_seq_one_letter_code
_entity_poly.pdbx_strand_id
1 'polypeptide(L)'
;MRNNVNRKRNASRIHHSIKGVKYISFYGALGYFTAAKRYMLGLRNAGVPFTWTPMISGRSWGINLEPFAGESIGDQELDPFCNRRIEYDTVIIHTSPDLYPFWIQREPHKRIIGYTVWETDRLPSGWLPHLNAVERVLVPSRWNKSVFERSGVRTPITVVPHILGEDKAPNKDSMWNVDPEDYVFYTIENWTAGKAIWNTVRCYLDTFTAHDNTLLIIKTS
;
A
#
# COMPACT_ATOMS: atom_id res chain seq x y z
N MET A 1 60.84 5.33 5.05
CA MET A 1 61.30 3.95 4.80
C MET A 1 60.25 2.97 5.28
N ARG A 2 59.85 2.03 4.41
CA ARG A 2 59.05 0.79 4.63
C ARG A 2 57.57 1.01 5.02
N ASN A 3 56.65 0.91 4.06
CA ASN A 3 56.02 -0.31 3.48
C ASN A 3 54.75 -0.70 4.26
N ASN A 4 53.67 -1.21 3.69
CA ASN A 4 53.07 -1.26 2.36
C ASN A 4 51.74 -2.05 2.57
N VAL A 5 50.74 -1.82 1.72
CA VAL A 5 49.78 -2.86 1.30
C VAL A 5 48.93 -3.54 2.39
N ASN A 6 47.71 -3.05 2.61
CA ASN A 6 46.46 -3.84 2.49
C ASN A 6 45.28 -3.13 3.16
N ARG A 7 44.43 -2.51 2.34
CA ARG A 7 42.95 -2.60 2.41
C ARG A 7 42.31 -1.77 1.29
N LYS A 8 42.79 -1.98 0.06
CA LYS A 8 41.93 -1.89 -1.13
C LYS A 8 41.45 -3.30 -1.40
N ARG A 9 40.22 -3.63 -0.99
CA ARG A 9 39.38 -4.68 -1.59
C ARG A 9 37.98 -4.67 -0.98
N ASN A 10 37.00 -4.57 -1.87
CA ASN A 10 35.56 -4.82 -1.72
C ASN A 10 34.75 -3.70 -1.03
N ALA A 11 33.76 -3.05 -1.67
CA ALA A 11 33.02 -3.39 -2.87
C ALA A 11 32.53 -2.12 -3.58
N SER A 12 32.79 -2.03 -4.87
CA SER A 12 32.05 -1.19 -5.80
C SER A 12 30.60 -1.66 -5.85
N ARG A 13 29.74 -1.12 -4.97
CA ARG A 13 28.32 -1.03 -5.28
C ARG A 13 28.20 0.03 -6.36
N ILE A 14 28.06 -0.41 -7.61
CA ILE A 14 27.57 0.45 -8.68
C ILE A 14 26.18 0.91 -8.21
N HIS A 15 26.10 2.10 -7.62
CA HIS A 15 24.82 2.76 -7.41
C HIS A 15 24.30 3.08 -8.81
N HIS A 16 23.47 2.18 -9.34
CA HIS A 16 22.69 2.49 -10.52
C HIS A 16 21.78 3.65 -10.14
N SER A 17 22.09 4.85 -10.64
CA SER A 17 21.22 6.01 -10.49
C SER A 17 19.90 5.69 -11.18
N ILE A 18 18.81 5.66 -10.41
CA ILE A 18 17.46 5.40 -10.94
C ILE A 18 17.15 6.50 -11.97
N LYS A 19 16.86 6.11 -13.22
CA LYS A 19 16.45 7.05 -14.27
C LYS A 19 15.07 7.65 -13.99
N GLY A 20 14.16 6.81 -13.51
CA GLY A 20 12.79 7.17 -13.18
C GLY A 20 11.99 5.96 -12.74
N VAL A 21 10.80 6.21 -12.20
CA VAL A 21 9.91 5.17 -11.65
C VAL A 21 8.57 5.16 -12.39
N LYS A 22 8.11 3.99 -12.83
CA LYS A 22 6.69 3.80 -13.14
C LYS A 22 6.00 3.25 -11.89
N TYR A 23 5.01 3.97 -11.38
CA TYR A 23 4.23 3.58 -10.21
C TYR A 23 2.86 3.10 -10.67
N ILE A 24 2.48 1.90 -10.27
CA ILE A 24 1.18 1.30 -10.58
C ILE A 24 0.44 1.12 -9.27
N SER A 25 -0.83 1.53 -9.22
CA SER A 25 -1.68 1.35 -8.05
C SER A 25 -3.14 1.20 -8.46
N PHE A 26 -3.96 0.63 -7.57
CA PHE A 26 -5.41 0.85 -7.65
C PHE A 26 -5.74 2.36 -7.58
N TYR A 27 -6.90 2.72 -8.10
CA TYR A 27 -7.49 4.05 -7.96
C TYR A 27 -8.85 3.99 -7.27
N GLY A 28 -9.19 5.02 -6.50
CA GLY A 28 -10.46 5.15 -5.78
C GLY A 28 -10.33 5.04 -4.25
N ALA A 29 -11.46 4.98 -3.56
CA ALA A 29 -11.53 5.01 -2.09
C ALA A 29 -11.13 3.67 -1.44
N LEU A 30 -9.89 3.23 -1.66
CA LEU A 30 -9.32 1.98 -1.16
C LEU A 30 -8.06 2.27 -0.35
N GLY A 31 -7.85 1.53 0.75
CA GLY A 31 -6.65 1.68 1.58
C GLY A 31 -5.33 1.52 0.80
N TYR A 32 -5.33 0.64 -0.22
CA TYR A 32 -4.21 0.51 -1.18
C TYR A 32 -3.91 1.82 -1.93
N PHE A 33 -4.94 2.51 -2.44
CA PHE A 33 -4.73 3.77 -3.16
C PHE A 33 -4.27 4.87 -2.22
N THR A 34 -4.87 5.00 -1.03
CA THR A 34 -4.43 5.98 -0.02
C THR A 34 -2.95 5.80 0.33
N ALA A 35 -2.52 4.55 0.56
CA ALA A 35 -1.11 4.25 0.83
C ALA A 35 -0.21 4.58 -0.37
N ALA A 36 -0.57 4.13 -1.58
CA ALA A 36 0.17 4.38 -2.81
C ALA A 36 0.32 5.88 -3.11
N LYS A 37 -0.77 6.64 -3.02
CA LYS A 37 -0.81 8.09 -3.23
C LYS A 37 0.22 8.79 -2.35
N ARG A 38 0.28 8.46 -1.06
CA ARG A 38 1.24 9.09 -0.13
C ARG A 38 2.69 8.83 -0.53
N TYR A 39 3.02 7.64 -1.03
CA TYR A 39 4.37 7.40 -1.58
C TYR A 39 4.63 8.19 -2.86
N MET A 40 3.66 8.30 -3.76
CA MET A 40 3.81 9.08 -4.99
C MET A 40 4.00 10.59 -4.68
N LEU A 41 3.29 11.13 -3.69
CA LEU A 41 3.52 12.48 -3.18
C LEU A 41 4.90 12.61 -2.53
N GLY A 42 5.38 11.58 -1.83
CA GLY A 42 6.75 11.51 -1.33
C GLY A 42 7.80 11.55 -2.45
N LEU A 43 7.60 10.79 -3.53
CA LEU A 43 8.46 10.80 -4.72
C LEU A 43 8.48 12.18 -5.37
N ARG A 44 7.31 12.83 -5.50
CA ARG A 44 7.18 14.21 -5.96
C ARG A 44 8.01 15.16 -5.10
N ASN A 45 7.86 15.11 -3.78
CA ASN A 45 8.54 16.00 -2.85
C ASN A 45 10.06 15.77 -2.83
N ALA A 46 10.51 14.54 -3.08
CA ALA A 46 11.92 14.20 -3.20
C ALA A 46 12.54 14.52 -4.57
N GLY A 47 11.75 15.02 -5.53
CA GLY A 47 12.23 15.31 -6.89
C GLY A 47 12.57 14.05 -7.71
N VAL A 48 12.07 12.88 -7.32
CA VAL A 48 12.29 11.63 -8.06
C VAL A 48 11.38 11.61 -9.30
N PRO A 49 11.92 11.48 -10.53
CA PRO A 49 11.08 11.38 -11.71
C PRO A 49 10.21 10.13 -11.66
N PHE A 50 8.88 10.28 -11.67
CA PHE A 50 7.98 9.14 -11.78
C PHE A 50 6.80 9.37 -12.73
N THR A 51 6.22 8.31 -13.26
CA THR A 51 4.95 8.30 -13.99
C THR A 51 4.01 7.33 -13.29
N TRP A 52 2.73 7.66 -13.21
CA TRP A 52 1.73 6.86 -12.51
C TRP A 52 0.74 6.25 -13.49
N THR A 53 0.51 4.95 -13.42
CA THR A 53 -0.58 4.29 -14.14
C THR A 53 -1.63 3.80 -13.14
N PRO A 54 -2.83 4.40 -13.12
CA PRO A 54 -3.94 3.94 -12.29
C PRO A 54 -4.50 2.62 -12.82
N MET A 55 -4.87 1.71 -11.91
CA MET A 55 -5.73 0.56 -12.18
C MET A 55 -7.17 0.92 -11.80
N ILE A 56 -8.07 0.77 -12.76
CA ILE A 56 -9.50 1.09 -12.65
C ILE A 56 -10.35 -0.16 -12.89
N SER A 57 -11.63 -0.09 -12.54
CA SER A 57 -12.60 -1.12 -12.94
C SER A 57 -12.73 -1.16 -14.46
N GLY A 58 -12.62 -2.36 -15.03
CA GLY A 58 -12.76 -2.57 -16.47
C GLY A 58 -12.63 -4.03 -16.83
N ARG A 59 -12.58 -4.38 -18.12
CA ARG A 59 -12.65 -5.79 -18.57
C ARG A 59 -11.61 -6.15 -19.62
N SER A 60 -10.78 -5.21 -20.07
CA SER A 60 -9.81 -5.45 -21.15
C SER A 60 -8.76 -6.51 -20.83
N TRP A 61 -8.49 -6.76 -19.54
CA TRP A 61 -7.51 -7.78 -19.11
C TRP A 61 -8.17 -9.11 -18.71
N GLY A 62 -9.48 -9.26 -18.93
CA GLY A 62 -10.24 -10.47 -18.54
C GLY A 62 -10.39 -10.66 -17.02
N ILE A 63 -9.85 -9.72 -16.26
CA ILE A 63 -10.07 -9.50 -14.84
C ILE A 63 -10.86 -8.19 -14.73
N ASN A 64 -11.70 -8.02 -13.69
CA ASN A 64 -12.55 -6.82 -13.53
C ASN A 64 -11.77 -5.52 -13.23
N LEU A 65 -10.54 -5.43 -13.72
CA LEU A 65 -9.58 -4.34 -13.55
C LEU A 65 -8.79 -4.15 -14.85
N GLU A 66 -8.41 -2.90 -15.14
CA GLU A 66 -7.57 -2.54 -16.28
C GLU A 66 -6.75 -1.28 -16.01
N PRO A 67 -5.64 -1.06 -16.72
CA PRO A 67 -4.90 0.18 -16.63
C PRO A 67 -5.72 1.30 -17.28
N PHE A 68 -5.82 2.43 -16.59
CA PHE A 68 -6.36 3.64 -17.17
C PHE A 68 -5.45 4.12 -18.30
N ALA A 69 -6.03 4.45 -19.45
CA ALA A 69 -5.31 4.86 -20.65
C ALA A 69 -5.20 6.39 -20.84
N GLY A 70 -5.97 7.18 -20.09
CA GLY A 70 -5.96 8.64 -20.20
C GLY A 70 -4.83 9.31 -19.41
N GLU A 71 -4.77 10.64 -19.49
CA GLU A 71 -3.74 11.47 -18.82
C GLU A 71 -4.27 12.23 -17.59
N SER A 72 -5.58 12.20 -17.33
CA SER A 72 -6.21 12.77 -16.13
C SER A 72 -7.38 11.88 -15.73
N ILE A 73 -7.39 11.47 -14.46
CA ILE A 73 -8.41 10.61 -13.88
C ILE A 73 -9.24 11.34 -12.81
N GLY A 74 -8.89 12.61 -12.54
CA GLY A 74 -9.56 13.47 -11.57
C GLY A 74 -8.88 13.54 -10.21
N ASP A 75 -7.65 13.02 -10.07
CA ASP A 75 -6.85 13.25 -8.86
C ASP A 75 -5.97 14.47 -9.07
N GLN A 76 -6.37 15.62 -8.51
CA GLN A 76 -5.67 16.89 -8.73
C GLN A 76 -4.18 16.86 -8.39
N GLU A 77 -3.75 16.03 -7.45
CA GLU A 77 -2.35 15.97 -7.03
C GLU A 77 -1.50 15.03 -7.88
N LEU A 78 -2.12 14.01 -8.47
CA LEU A 78 -1.45 12.96 -9.22
C LEU A 78 -1.67 13.01 -10.73
N ASP A 79 -2.70 13.72 -11.21
CA ASP A 79 -2.98 13.93 -12.63
C ASP A 79 -1.75 14.48 -13.40
N PRO A 80 -0.93 15.41 -12.88
CA PRO A 80 0.32 15.84 -13.55
C PRO A 80 1.35 14.71 -13.79
N PHE A 81 1.18 13.56 -13.14
CA PHE A 81 2.04 12.38 -13.25
C PHE A 81 1.34 11.19 -13.93
N CYS A 82 0.03 11.29 -14.20
CA CYS A 82 -0.77 10.21 -14.77
C CYS A 82 -0.36 9.92 -16.22
N ASN A 83 0.14 8.71 -16.46
CA ASN A 83 0.63 8.20 -17.74
C ASN A 83 1.59 9.15 -18.49
N ARG A 84 2.26 10.06 -17.78
CA ARG A 84 3.19 11.00 -18.40
C ARG A 84 4.37 10.27 -19.03
N ARG A 85 4.89 10.81 -20.13
CA ARG A 85 6.04 10.23 -20.83
C ARG A 85 7.33 10.65 -20.15
N ILE A 86 8.05 9.67 -19.58
CA ILE A 86 9.40 9.83 -19.03
C ILE A 86 10.23 8.59 -19.35
N GLU A 87 11.56 8.72 -19.29
CA GLU A 87 12.41 7.54 -19.14
C GLU A 87 12.31 6.98 -17.72
N TYR A 88 12.22 5.65 -17.60
CA TYR A 88 12.24 4.95 -16.33
C TYR A 88 12.89 3.58 -16.50
N ASP A 89 13.50 3.07 -15.43
CA ASP A 89 14.13 1.75 -15.35
C ASP A 89 13.51 0.87 -14.26
N THR A 90 12.70 1.46 -13.38
CA THR A 90 12.13 0.82 -12.20
C THR A 90 10.60 0.91 -12.25
N VAL A 91 9.94 -0.18 -11.92
CA VAL A 91 8.47 -0.30 -11.86
C VAL A 91 8.09 -0.76 -10.46
N ILE A 92 7.21 0.00 -9.80
CA ILE A 92 6.61 -0.37 -8.51
C ILE A 92 5.16 -0.76 -8.77
N ILE A 93 4.82 -2.02 -8.48
CA ILE A 93 3.46 -2.54 -8.60
C ILE A 93 2.84 -2.59 -7.21
N HIS A 94 2.12 -1.53 -6.84
CA HIS A 94 1.46 -1.41 -5.53
C HIS A 94 0.00 -1.87 -5.62
N THR A 95 -0.19 -3.19 -5.73
CA THR A 95 -1.49 -3.85 -5.90
C THR A 95 -1.49 -5.24 -5.25
N SER A 96 -2.57 -6.02 -5.40
CA SER A 96 -2.50 -7.46 -5.15
C SER A 96 -1.54 -8.15 -6.13
N PRO A 97 -0.84 -9.23 -5.70
CA PRO A 97 0.07 -10.01 -6.55
C PRO A 97 -0.56 -10.66 -7.78
N ASP A 98 -1.88 -10.87 -7.81
CA ASP A 98 -2.58 -11.42 -8.99
C ASP A 98 -2.43 -10.53 -10.24
N LEU A 99 -2.13 -9.24 -10.05
CA LEU A 99 -1.87 -8.31 -11.15
C LEU A 99 -0.42 -8.32 -11.64
N TYR A 100 0.52 -8.90 -10.89
CA TYR A 100 1.95 -8.82 -11.22
C TYR A 100 2.27 -9.45 -12.58
N PRO A 101 1.72 -10.63 -12.97
CA PRO A 101 2.00 -11.23 -14.27
C PRO A 101 1.70 -10.30 -15.45
N PHE A 102 0.59 -9.56 -15.39
CA PHE A 102 0.18 -8.64 -16.44
C PHE A 102 1.17 -7.50 -16.64
N TRP A 103 1.75 -7.01 -15.54
CA TRP A 103 2.72 -5.92 -15.54
C TRP A 103 4.14 -6.39 -15.88
N ILE A 104 4.53 -7.57 -15.39
CA ILE A 104 5.82 -8.19 -15.74
C ILE A 104 5.93 -8.38 -17.26
N GLN A 105 4.86 -8.83 -17.92
CA GLN A 105 4.84 -8.99 -19.37
C GLN A 105 4.92 -7.65 -20.13
N ARG A 106 4.34 -6.58 -19.57
CA ARG A 106 4.28 -5.25 -20.21
C ARG A 106 5.54 -4.42 -19.99
N GLU A 107 6.34 -4.76 -18.99
CA GLU A 107 7.53 -4.02 -18.58
C GLU A 107 8.80 -4.87 -18.71
N PRO A 108 9.10 -5.43 -19.90
CA PRO A 108 10.27 -6.26 -20.08
C PRO A 108 11.55 -5.46 -19.82
N HIS A 109 12.54 -6.13 -19.25
CA HIS A 109 13.86 -5.56 -18.93
C HIS A 109 13.86 -4.41 -17.90
N LYS A 110 12.74 -4.15 -17.22
CA LYS A 110 12.68 -3.21 -16.10
C LYS A 110 12.98 -3.91 -14.78
N ARG A 111 13.47 -3.16 -13.80
CA ARG A 111 13.48 -3.59 -12.40
C ARG A 111 12.06 -3.56 -11.87
N ILE A 112 11.52 -4.71 -11.50
CA ILE A 112 10.14 -4.81 -11.00
C ILE A 112 10.15 -5.05 -9.51
N ILE A 113 9.46 -4.19 -8.77
CA ILE A 113 9.28 -4.23 -7.33
C ILE A 113 7.79 -4.39 -7.04
N GLY A 114 7.42 -5.48 -6.36
CA GLY A 114 6.07 -5.65 -5.85
C GLY A 114 5.90 -4.93 -4.53
N TYR A 115 4.79 -4.23 -4.32
CA TYR A 115 4.40 -3.73 -3.01
C TYR A 115 2.97 -4.19 -2.70
N THR A 116 2.82 -5.01 -1.67
CA THR A 116 1.51 -5.54 -1.26
C THR A 116 1.40 -5.66 0.26
N VAL A 117 0.17 -5.80 0.74
CA VAL A 117 -0.18 -6.07 2.13
C VAL A 117 -1.07 -7.31 2.20
N TRP A 118 -0.95 -8.02 3.32
CA TRP A 118 -1.78 -9.16 3.67
C TRP A 118 -2.24 -9.06 5.14
N GLU A 119 -3.35 -9.72 5.45
CA GLU A 119 -4.06 -9.58 6.74
C GLU A 119 -4.23 -10.91 7.50
N THR A 120 -3.97 -12.06 6.86
CA THR A 120 -4.08 -13.38 7.52
C THR A 120 -2.72 -14.05 7.70
N ASP A 121 -2.68 -15.18 8.40
CA ASP A 121 -1.46 -15.89 8.76
C ASP A 121 -0.81 -16.68 7.61
N ARG A 122 -1.52 -16.83 6.47
CA ARG A 122 -1.07 -17.56 5.27
C ARG A 122 -1.48 -16.84 4.00
N LEU A 123 -0.57 -16.78 3.03
CA LEU A 123 -0.86 -16.19 1.71
C LEU A 123 -1.78 -17.08 0.86
N PRO A 124 -2.54 -16.49 -0.08
CA PRO A 124 -3.19 -17.26 -1.14
C PRO A 124 -2.15 -18.05 -1.94
N SER A 125 -2.43 -19.32 -2.23
CA SER A 125 -1.48 -20.20 -2.92
C SER A 125 -1.06 -19.66 -4.30
N GLY A 126 -1.98 -19.00 -5.01
CA GLY A 126 -1.73 -18.37 -6.30
C GLY A 126 -0.73 -17.21 -6.26
N TRP A 127 -0.51 -16.57 -5.10
CA TRP A 127 0.38 -15.41 -5.01
C TRP A 127 1.86 -15.79 -5.01
N LEU A 128 2.20 -16.99 -4.56
CA LEU A 128 3.59 -17.38 -4.33
C LEU A 128 4.46 -17.34 -5.61
N PRO A 129 4.01 -17.84 -6.78
CA PRO A 129 4.75 -17.69 -8.03
C PRO A 129 4.94 -16.22 -8.42
N HIS A 130 3.93 -15.38 -8.22
CA HIS A 130 3.94 -13.96 -8.61
C HIS A 130 4.92 -13.15 -7.76
N LEU A 131 4.90 -13.36 -6.45
CA LEU A 131 5.82 -12.74 -5.50
C LEU A 131 7.29 -13.14 -5.74
N ASN A 132 7.50 -14.35 -6.25
CA ASN A 132 8.83 -14.85 -6.60
C ASN A 132 9.31 -14.47 -8.01
N ALA A 133 8.48 -13.78 -8.80
CA ALA A 133 8.80 -13.35 -10.15
C ALA A 133 9.31 -11.90 -10.25
N VAL A 134 9.35 -11.18 -9.12
CA VAL A 134 9.83 -9.78 -9.03
C VAL A 134 11.19 -9.72 -8.33
N GLU A 135 11.93 -8.62 -8.52
CA GLU A 135 13.28 -8.42 -7.96
C GLU A 135 13.25 -8.18 -6.43
N ARG A 136 12.19 -7.54 -5.95
CA ARG A 136 11.98 -7.23 -4.53
C ARG A 136 10.50 -7.16 -4.20
N VAL A 137 10.16 -7.56 -2.97
CA VAL A 137 8.83 -7.34 -2.39
C VAL A 137 8.94 -6.32 -1.26
N LEU A 138 8.06 -5.33 -1.26
CA LEU A 138 7.85 -4.38 -0.17
C LEU A 138 6.59 -4.78 0.58
N VAL A 139 6.65 -4.69 1.91
CA VAL A 139 5.52 -4.96 2.80
C VAL A 139 5.45 -3.89 3.90
N PRO A 140 4.27 -3.58 4.44
CA PRO A 140 4.11 -2.45 5.36
C PRO A 140 4.59 -2.74 6.80
N SER A 141 4.82 -4.01 7.16
CA SER A 141 5.13 -4.38 8.53
C SER A 141 6.03 -5.59 8.64
N ARG A 142 6.70 -5.72 9.80
CA ARG A 142 7.47 -6.92 10.15
C ARG A 142 6.59 -8.17 10.20
N TRP A 143 5.33 -8.02 10.64
CA TRP A 143 4.38 -9.13 10.67
C TRP A 143 4.08 -9.65 9.26
N ASN A 144 3.80 -8.75 8.30
CA ASN A 144 3.64 -9.13 6.90
C ASN A 144 4.91 -9.83 6.38
N LYS A 145 6.09 -9.26 6.63
CA LYS A 145 7.36 -9.89 6.24
C LYS A 145 7.45 -11.34 6.74
N SER A 146 7.17 -11.57 8.02
CA SER A 146 7.22 -12.92 8.60
C SER A 146 6.17 -13.85 8.01
N VAL A 147 4.95 -13.39 7.70
CA VAL A 147 3.93 -14.20 7.01
C VAL A 147 4.40 -14.61 5.62
N PHE A 148 4.98 -13.68 4.86
CA PHE A 148 5.46 -13.94 3.50
C PHE A 148 6.62 -14.93 3.49
N GLU A 149 7.59 -14.75 4.39
CA GLU A 149 8.74 -15.67 4.55
C GLU A 149 8.27 -17.08 4.93
N ARG A 150 7.35 -17.20 5.92
CA ARG A 150 6.77 -18.50 6.30
C ARG A 150 5.93 -19.13 5.20
N SER A 151 5.35 -18.32 4.32
CA SER A 151 4.59 -18.80 3.15
C SER A 151 5.50 -19.21 1.98
N GLY A 152 6.82 -19.10 2.12
CA GLY A 152 7.80 -19.58 1.14
C GLY A 152 8.26 -18.55 0.11
N VAL A 153 8.01 -17.26 0.32
CA VAL A 153 8.54 -16.19 -0.55
C VAL A 153 10.07 -16.15 -0.42
N ARG A 154 10.76 -16.32 -1.56
CA ARG A 154 12.23 -16.34 -1.68
C ARG A 154 12.79 -15.00 -2.15
N THR A 155 12.00 -14.21 -2.86
CA THR A 155 12.37 -12.85 -3.27
C THR A 155 12.69 -12.01 -2.03
N PRO A 156 13.74 -11.16 -2.06
CA PRO A 156 14.07 -10.31 -0.92
C PRO A 156 12.88 -9.42 -0.49
N ILE A 157 12.54 -9.46 0.80
CA ILE A 157 11.45 -8.65 1.39
C ILE A 157 12.02 -7.50 2.21
N THR A 158 11.59 -6.28 1.90
CA THR A 158 11.88 -5.06 2.66
C THR A 158 10.63 -4.56 3.36
N VAL A 159 10.74 -4.24 4.64
CA VAL A 159 9.66 -3.57 5.39
C VAL A 159 9.72 -2.07 5.10
N VAL A 160 8.65 -1.52 4.53
CA VAL A 160 8.48 -0.10 4.25
C VAL A 160 7.12 0.31 4.82
N PRO A 161 7.04 0.92 6.02
CA PRO A 161 5.76 1.24 6.63
C PRO A 161 4.95 2.28 5.84
N HIS A 162 3.63 2.11 5.79
CA HIS A 162 2.72 3.09 5.18
C HIS A 162 2.90 4.47 5.83
N ILE A 163 2.87 5.50 4.99
CA ILE A 163 2.99 6.88 5.43
C ILE A 163 1.63 7.30 6.02
N LEU A 164 1.65 7.86 7.23
CA LEU A 164 0.50 8.54 7.81
C LEU A 164 0.40 9.94 7.20
N GLY A 165 -0.80 10.33 6.77
CA GLY A 165 -1.07 11.66 6.25
C GLY A 165 -1.51 12.59 7.37
N GLU A 166 -1.32 13.90 7.15
CA GLU A 166 -1.94 14.95 7.95
C GLU A 166 -3.39 15.17 7.47
N ASP A 167 -4.22 14.14 7.61
CA ASP A 167 -5.63 14.28 7.27
C ASP A 167 -6.25 15.21 8.33
N LYS A 168 -6.79 16.36 7.91
CA LYS A 168 -7.52 17.24 8.82
C LYS A 168 -8.70 16.46 9.38
N ALA A 169 -8.89 16.54 10.70
CA ALA A 169 -10.12 16.05 11.28
C ALA A 169 -11.31 16.71 10.55
N PRO A 170 -12.33 15.94 10.15
CA PRO A 170 -13.52 16.51 9.53
C PRO A 170 -14.14 17.58 10.44
N ASN A 171 -14.83 18.55 9.85
CA ASN A 171 -15.51 19.59 10.62
C ASN A 171 -16.47 18.97 11.63
N LYS A 172 -16.60 19.57 12.81
CA LYS A 172 -17.36 19.03 13.96
C LYS A 172 -18.88 19.01 13.77
N ASP A 173 -19.39 19.26 12.56
CA ASP A 173 -20.82 19.23 12.30
C ASP A 173 -21.34 17.82 12.59
N SER A 174 -21.99 17.67 13.75
CA SER A 174 -22.29 16.37 14.33
C SER A 174 -23.38 15.69 13.52
N MET A 175 -23.00 14.80 12.61
CA MET A 175 -23.95 13.91 11.95
C MET A 175 -24.65 12.97 12.94
N TRP A 176 -24.13 12.87 14.17
CA TRP A 176 -24.59 12.00 15.24
C TRP A 176 -25.12 12.87 16.37
N ASN A 177 -26.35 12.58 16.85
CA ASN A 177 -26.93 13.26 18.01
C ASN A 177 -26.30 12.71 19.29
N VAL A 178 -25.08 13.17 19.58
CA VAL A 178 -24.27 12.76 20.75
C VAL A 178 -24.38 13.84 21.81
N ASP A 179 -24.69 13.45 23.04
CA ASP A 179 -24.69 14.40 24.16
C ASP A 179 -23.24 14.84 24.44
N PRO A 180 -22.95 16.15 24.57
CA PRO A 180 -21.60 16.62 24.90
C PRO A 180 -21.00 16.01 26.18
N GLU A 181 -21.84 15.53 27.09
CA GLU A 181 -21.41 14.89 28.34
C GLU A 181 -21.10 13.39 28.18
N ASP A 182 -21.48 12.76 27.06
CA ASP A 182 -21.23 11.33 26.82
C ASP A 182 -19.73 11.06 26.62
N TYR A 183 -19.23 10.01 27.27
CA TYR A 183 -17.94 9.45 26.91
C TYR A 183 -18.09 8.51 25.70
N VAL A 184 -17.60 8.94 24.54
CA VAL A 184 -17.78 8.21 23.27
C VAL A 184 -16.63 7.25 23.00
N PHE A 185 -16.95 5.96 22.92
CA PHE A 185 -16.12 4.94 22.28
C PHE A 185 -16.46 4.87 20.80
N TYR A 186 -15.46 4.92 19.92
CA TYR A 186 -15.67 4.94 18.48
C TYR A 186 -14.84 3.86 17.77
N THR A 187 -15.47 3.16 16.82
CA THR A 187 -14.78 2.25 15.89
C THR A 187 -15.31 2.42 14.47
N ILE A 188 -14.39 2.33 13.49
CA ILE A 188 -14.66 2.49 12.06
C ILE A 188 -14.02 1.36 11.28
N GLU A 189 -14.81 0.38 10.85
CA GLU A 189 -14.32 -0.82 10.18
C GLU A 189 -15.44 -1.44 9.34
N ASN A 190 -15.10 -2.20 8.29
CA ASN A 190 -16.10 -3.02 7.59
C ASN A 190 -16.54 -4.19 8.48
N TRP A 191 -17.86 -4.44 8.55
CA TRP A 191 -18.43 -5.52 9.35
C TRP A 191 -18.10 -6.89 8.77
N THR A 192 -16.97 -7.44 9.17
CA THR A 192 -16.46 -8.71 8.68
C THR A 192 -15.95 -9.58 9.83
N ALA A 193 -15.85 -10.89 9.57
CA ALA A 193 -15.33 -11.84 10.54
C ALA A 193 -13.92 -11.47 11.05
N GLY A 194 -13.04 -10.98 10.15
CA GLY A 194 -11.67 -10.61 10.50
C GLY A 194 -11.56 -9.38 11.42
N LYS A 195 -12.61 -8.57 11.52
CA LYS A 195 -12.64 -7.35 12.36
C LYS A 195 -13.28 -7.59 13.73
N ALA A 196 -13.95 -8.72 13.92
CA ALA A 196 -14.53 -9.15 15.19
C ALA A 196 -15.36 -8.07 15.92
N ILE A 197 -16.15 -7.27 15.18
CA ILE A 197 -16.91 -6.15 15.76
C ILE A 197 -17.87 -6.62 16.88
N TRP A 198 -18.37 -7.85 16.79
CA TRP A 198 -19.18 -8.46 17.86
C TRP A 198 -18.44 -8.54 19.20
N ASN A 199 -17.12 -8.74 19.21
CA ASN A 199 -16.32 -8.76 20.43
C ASN A 199 -16.22 -7.34 21.03
N THR A 200 -16.14 -6.30 20.19
CA THR A 200 -16.20 -4.90 20.65
C THR A 200 -17.54 -4.59 21.31
N VAL A 201 -18.65 -4.98 20.66
CA VAL A 201 -20.00 -4.82 21.24
C VAL A 201 -20.13 -5.56 22.56
N ARG A 202 -19.72 -6.83 22.60
CA ARG A 202 -19.78 -7.65 23.81
C ARG A 202 -18.95 -7.03 24.93
N CYS A 203 -17.71 -6.64 24.66
CA CYS A 203 -16.84 -5.98 25.64
C CYS A 203 -17.51 -4.73 26.23
N TYR A 204 -18.15 -3.92 25.38
CA TYR A 204 -18.87 -2.72 25.82
C TYR A 204 -20.05 -3.06 26.74
N LEU A 205 -20.91 -4.01 26.34
CA LEU A 205 -22.07 -4.43 27.13
C LEU A 205 -21.69 -5.17 28.42
N ASP A 206 -20.56 -5.88 28.42
CA ASP A 206 -20.02 -6.56 29.61
C ASP A 206 -19.37 -5.55 30.59
N THR A 207 -19.02 -4.35 30.13
CA THR A 207 -18.33 -3.32 30.93
C THR A 207 -19.26 -2.22 31.44
N PHE A 208 -20.24 -1.79 30.62
CA PHE A 208 -21.10 -0.64 30.90
C PHE A 208 -22.57 -1.03 31.00
N THR A 209 -23.30 -0.27 31.80
CA THR A 209 -24.73 -0.41 32.05
C THR A 209 -25.49 0.82 31.54
N ALA A 210 -26.82 0.79 31.61
CA ALA A 210 -27.66 1.95 31.28
C ALA A 210 -27.48 3.15 32.24
N HIS A 211 -26.71 3.00 33.33
CA HIS A 211 -26.41 4.09 34.27
C HIS A 211 -25.09 4.80 33.98
N ASP A 212 -24.26 4.24 33.10
CA ASP A 212 -22.99 4.82 32.71
C ASP A 212 -23.19 5.81 31.55
N ASN A 213 -22.64 7.03 31.67
CA ASN A 213 -22.74 8.05 30.63
C ASN A 213 -21.75 7.80 29.48
N THR A 214 -21.95 6.70 28.77
CA THR A 214 -21.06 6.23 27.71
C THR A 214 -21.85 5.87 26.45
N LEU A 215 -21.22 6.04 25.30
CA LEU A 215 -21.79 5.71 23.99
C LEU A 215 -20.78 4.94 23.13
N LEU A 216 -21.19 3.80 22.56
CA LEU A 216 -20.42 3.09 21.54
C LEU A 216 -20.96 3.42 20.14
N ILE A 217 -20.16 4.11 19.33
CA ILE A 217 -20.45 4.35 17.92
C ILE A 217 -19.64 3.36 17.06
N ILE A 218 -20.37 2.58 16.25
CA ILE A 218 -19.79 1.66 15.27
C ILE A 218 -20.16 2.17 13.88
N LYS A 219 -19.17 2.68 13.14
CA LYS A 219 -19.34 3.08 11.74
C LYS A 219 -18.81 1.97 10.84
N THR A 220 -19.71 1.33 10.10
CA THR A 220 -19.38 0.27 9.14
C THR A 220 -19.77 0.65 7.72
N SER A 221 -19.11 0.03 6.75
CA SER A 221 -19.37 0.09 5.31
C SER A 221 -19.44 -1.31 4.70
#